data_AF-A0A1Y2EF08-F1
#
_entry.id   AF-A0A1Y2EF08-F1
#
_cell.length_a   1.000
_cell.length_b   1.000
_cell.length_c   1.000
_cell.angle_alpha   90.00
_cell.angle_beta   90.00
_cell.angle_gamma   90.00
#
_symmetry.space_group_name_H-M   'P 1'
#
loop_
_entity.id
_entity.type
_entity.pdbx_description
1 polymer ?
#
loop_
_entity_poly.entity_id
_entity_poly.type
_entity_poly.pdbx_seq_one_letter_code
_entity_poly.pdbx_strand_id
1 'polypeptide(L)'
;MNEKIIHDSRYTSRTELINKIDEVHNEINEKVKVFNKYISPEGHYEEADHIIELIDNYNELVATELRLHDTNNDDINYIYLSNDMETFERLNYMRKKLFNKSAFQIMKDNSNEFNIKDNENLENLENRIDKDRAKHYRFNDKFEYEPSFDDYKVLMKDNINSNEVVLKKLVDTSKNNKLLLKMKDSFKLGYKLMLNELSNYRDQFMVDGINGVSQHKKMFKNVKNNNLRYFETQEQTENRFKNDLISEAKLNININSNNLDDVIITINRDYNDISINIENQLVNICINKKNELVRYSGNTPSELSNDYNSFTSLSEKPLMKNSNNNKEEYNKRFNLNKNLENHNSIHASKLSSSNPHIKKPPKFIVHKNSGTKPGSEIKRRYIIFYII
;
A
#
# COMPACT_ATOMS: atom_id res chain seq x y z
N MET A 1 -31.23 -33.50 22.12
CA MET A 1 -29.92 -33.72 22.79
C MET A 1 -28.73 -33.71 21.82
N ASN A 2 -28.82 -33.09 20.63
CA ASN A 2 -27.77 -33.11 19.59
C ASN A 2 -27.24 -31.73 19.15
N GLU A 3 -27.68 -30.63 19.76
CA GLU A 3 -27.17 -29.28 19.39
C GLU A 3 -25.95 -28.86 20.22
N LYS A 4 -25.75 -29.45 21.42
CA LYS A 4 -24.63 -29.08 22.32
C LYS A 4 -23.27 -29.64 21.89
N ILE A 5 -23.24 -30.79 21.21
CA ILE A 5 -21.99 -31.48 20.83
C ILE A 5 -21.34 -30.88 19.56
N ILE A 6 -22.15 -30.27 18.67
CA ILE A 6 -21.66 -29.62 17.45
C ILE A 6 -21.03 -28.25 17.75
N HIS A 7 -21.45 -27.61 18.84
CA HIS A 7 -20.88 -26.33 19.28
C HIS A 7 -19.50 -26.53 19.93
N ASP A 8 -19.31 -27.61 20.69
CA ASP A 8 -18.05 -27.92 21.38
C ASP A 8 -16.91 -28.27 20.40
N SER A 9 -17.18 -29.12 19.39
CA SER A 9 -16.14 -29.54 18.44
C SER A 9 -15.61 -28.42 17.52
N ARG A 10 -16.47 -27.44 17.17
CA ARG A 10 -16.05 -26.26 16.39
C ARG A 10 -15.19 -25.31 17.20
N TYR A 11 -15.49 -25.15 18.50
CA TYR A 11 -14.68 -24.32 19.39
C TYR A 11 -13.30 -24.94 19.61
N THR A 12 -13.20 -26.25 19.85
CA THR A 12 -11.91 -26.96 19.98
C THR A 12 -11.07 -26.85 18.70
N SER A 13 -11.68 -27.04 17.53
CA SER A 13 -10.97 -26.93 16.24
C SER A 13 -10.42 -25.53 15.93
N ARG A 14 -11.00 -24.49 16.53
CA ARG A 14 -10.63 -23.10 16.26
C ARG A 14 -9.62 -22.55 17.25
N THR A 15 -9.71 -22.92 18.53
CA THR A 15 -8.61 -22.69 19.48
C THR A 15 -7.31 -23.34 18.97
N GLU A 16 -7.41 -24.54 18.40
CA GLU A 16 -6.29 -25.18 17.70
C GLU A 16 -5.78 -24.38 16.50
N LEU A 17 -6.67 -23.72 15.74
CA LEU A 17 -6.28 -22.86 14.61
C LEU A 17 -5.54 -21.60 15.10
N ILE A 18 -6.06 -20.92 16.12
CA ILE A 18 -5.41 -19.72 16.70
C ILE A 18 -4.03 -20.09 17.24
N ASN A 19 -3.92 -21.20 17.99
CA ASN A 19 -2.63 -21.68 18.49
C ASN A 19 -1.63 -21.94 17.34
N LYS A 20 -2.08 -22.50 16.21
CA LYS A 20 -1.23 -22.69 15.03
C LYS A 20 -0.82 -21.37 14.38
N ILE A 21 -1.71 -20.37 14.34
CA ILE A 21 -1.37 -19.03 13.86
C ILE A 21 -0.27 -18.43 14.75
N ASP A 22 -0.36 -18.60 16.06
CA ASP A 22 0.64 -18.12 17.01
C ASP A 22 1.98 -18.88 16.91
N GLU A 23 1.94 -20.20 16.70
CA GLU A 23 3.14 -21.01 16.42
C GLU A 23 3.87 -20.48 15.16
N VAL A 24 3.14 -20.25 14.06
CA VAL A 24 3.69 -19.68 12.83
C VAL A 24 4.29 -18.28 13.08
N HIS A 25 3.58 -17.43 13.82
CA HIS A 25 4.07 -16.11 14.20
C HIS A 25 5.41 -16.20 14.95
N ASN A 26 5.53 -17.13 15.90
CA ASN A 26 6.76 -17.34 16.67
C ASN A 26 7.91 -17.85 15.79
N GLU A 27 7.65 -18.79 14.89
CA GLU A 27 8.66 -19.29 13.94
C GLU A 27 9.21 -18.18 13.02
N ILE A 28 8.31 -17.31 12.53
CA ILE A 28 8.70 -16.15 11.72
C ILE A 28 9.60 -15.20 12.54
N ASN A 29 9.20 -14.88 13.77
CA ASN A 29 9.97 -14.00 14.64
C ASN A 29 11.36 -14.57 14.97
N GLU A 30 11.50 -15.88 15.15
CA GLU A 30 12.82 -16.49 15.33
C GLU A 30 13.69 -16.37 14.07
N LYS A 31 13.11 -16.54 12.88
CA LYS A 31 13.85 -16.30 11.61
C LYS A 31 14.29 -14.85 11.48
N VAL A 32 13.41 -13.90 11.80
CA VAL A 32 13.74 -12.46 11.81
C VAL A 32 14.88 -12.17 12.79
N LYS A 33 14.83 -12.71 14.01
CA LYS A 33 15.92 -12.57 14.99
C LYS A 33 17.24 -13.14 14.49
N VAL A 34 17.23 -14.27 13.79
CA VAL A 34 18.44 -14.84 13.18
C VAL A 34 18.97 -13.92 12.09
N PHE A 35 18.11 -13.43 11.20
CA PHE A 35 18.48 -12.50 10.14
C PHE A 35 19.11 -11.20 10.67
N ASN A 36 18.55 -10.65 11.75
CA ASN A 36 19.08 -9.46 12.39
C ASN A 36 20.43 -9.68 13.10
N LYS A 37 20.84 -10.94 13.33
CA LYS A 37 22.17 -11.23 13.88
C LYS A 37 23.28 -11.29 12.82
N TYR A 38 22.95 -11.25 11.53
CA TYR A 38 23.98 -11.27 10.50
C TYR A 38 24.85 -10.02 10.55
N ILE A 39 26.17 -10.24 10.46
CA ILE A 39 27.19 -9.19 10.44
C ILE A 39 27.29 -8.58 9.03
N SER A 40 27.08 -9.38 8.00
CA SER A 40 27.25 -8.98 6.60
C SER A 40 25.99 -9.25 5.79
N PRO A 41 25.61 -8.36 4.86
CA PRO A 41 24.49 -8.56 3.94
C PRO A 41 24.75 -9.61 2.84
N GLU A 42 26.01 -9.91 2.54
CA GLU A 42 26.39 -10.80 1.43
C GLU A 42 25.87 -12.23 1.63
N GLY A 43 25.17 -12.76 0.62
CA GLY A 43 24.66 -14.14 0.63
C GLY A 43 23.28 -14.34 1.28
N HIS A 44 22.65 -13.27 1.75
CA HIS A 44 21.36 -13.33 2.48
C HIS A 44 20.16 -12.79 1.68
N TYR A 45 20.27 -12.70 0.35
CA TYR A 45 19.18 -12.14 -0.46
C TYR A 45 17.97 -13.07 -0.51
N GLU A 46 18.19 -14.36 -0.76
CA GLU A 46 17.14 -15.37 -0.81
C GLU A 46 16.44 -15.53 0.55
N GLU A 47 17.20 -15.38 1.64
CA GLU A 47 16.67 -15.39 2.99
C GLU A 47 15.80 -14.15 3.27
N ALA A 48 16.25 -12.96 2.87
CA ALA A 48 15.46 -11.73 2.96
C ALA A 48 14.14 -11.87 2.18
N ASP A 49 14.20 -12.38 0.95
CA ASP A 49 13.02 -12.60 0.10
C ASP A 49 12.04 -13.60 0.74
N HIS A 50 12.55 -14.65 1.37
CA HIS A 50 11.75 -15.66 2.06
C HIS A 50 11.13 -15.13 3.36
N ILE A 51 11.86 -14.34 4.15
CA ILE A 51 11.31 -13.72 5.38
C ILE A 51 10.11 -12.83 5.04
N ILE A 52 10.24 -11.98 4.02
CA ILE A 52 9.13 -11.12 3.60
C ILE A 52 7.95 -11.96 3.11
N GLU A 53 8.21 -13.01 2.33
CA GLU A 53 7.15 -13.90 1.85
C GLU A 53 6.42 -14.65 2.99
N LEU A 54 7.15 -15.09 4.02
CA LEU A 54 6.55 -15.70 5.20
C LEU A 54 5.66 -14.70 5.96
N ILE A 55 6.13 -13.47 6.14
CA ILE A 55 5.36 -12.39 6.77
C ILE A 55 4.12 -12.06 5.94
N ASP A 56 4.25 -11.98 4.62
CA ASP A 56 3.14 -11.69 3.72
C ASP A 56 2.05 -12.77 3.78
N ASN A 57 2.46 -14.05 3.73
CA ASN A 57 1.55 -15.19 3.84
C ASN A 57 0.88 -15.26 5.22
N TYR A 58 1.62 -14.96 6.29
CA TYR A 58 1.07 -14.86 7.63
C TYR A 58 0.03 -13.74 7.74
N ASN A 59 0.33 -12.56 7.19
CA ASN A 59 -0.59 -11.43 7.19
C ASN A 59 -1.87 -11.75 6.37
N GLU A 60 -1.78 -12.47 5.26
CA GLU A 60 -2.96 -12.98 4.54
C GLU A 60 -3.78 -14.00 5.35
N LEU A 61 -3.11 -14.86 6.14
CA LEU A 61 -3.77 -15.79 7.05
C LEU A 61 -4.56 -15.05 8.15
N VAL A 62 -3.94 -14.06 8.79
CA VAL A 62 -4.60 -13.18 9.78
C VAL A 62 -5.77 -12.44 9.15
N ALA A 63 -5.58 -11.87 7.95
CA ALA A 63 -6.65 -11.20 7.20
C ALA A 63 -7.86 -12.10 6.97
N THR A 64 -7.60 -13.36 6.60
CA THR A 64 -8.62 -14.36 6.31
C THR A 64 -9.38 -14.74 7.57
N GLU A 65 -8.68 -14.99 8.67
CA GLU A 65 -9.27 -15.32 9.96
C GLU A 65 -10.18 -14.19 10.48
N LEU A 66 -9.69 -12.94 10.45
CA LEU A 66 -10.47 -11.76 10.87
C LEU A 66 -11.68 -11.49 9.97
N ARG A 67 -11.64 -11.92 8.70
CA ARG A 67 -12.75 -11.75 7.74
C ARG A 67 -13.83 -12.82 7.89
N LEU A 68 -13.44 -14.07 8.14
CA LEU A 68 -14.36 -15.22 8.05
C LEU A 68 -15.10 -15.51 9.36
N HIS A 69 -14.62 -15.01 10.49
CA HIS A 69 -15.11 -15.49 11.78
C HIS A 69 -15.46 -14.39 12.81
N ASP A 70 -16.52 -14.63 13.58
CA ASP A 70 -17.18 -13.68 14.50
C ASP A 70 -16.79 -13.84 15.99
N THR A 71 -15.59 -14.32 16.33
CA THR A 71 -15.15 -14.38 17.75
C THR A 71 -13.97 -13.46 18.04
N ASN A 72 -13.81 -13.09 19.32
CA ASN A 72 -12.67 -12.31 19.80
C ASN A 72 -11.37 -13.07 19.52
N ASN A 73 -10.46 -12.40 18.82
CA ASN A 73 -9.18 -12.92 18.38
C ASN A 73 -8.08 -11.92 18.76
N ASP A 74 -8.02 -11.56 20.05
CA ASP A 74 -7.13 -10.51 20.57
C ASP A 74 -5.64 -10.91 20.56
N ASP A 75 -5.36 -12.20 20.29
CA ASP A 75 -4.03 -12.79 20.36
C ASP A 75 -3.26 -12.76 19.01
N ILE A 76 -3.98 -12.70 17.88
CA ILE A 76 -3.37 -12.68 16.54
C ILE A 76 -3.29 -11.26 15.99
N ASN A 77 -2.16 -10.88 15.39
CA ASN A 77 -1.99 -9.55 14.83
C ASN A 77 -1.04 -9.56 13.64
N TYR A 78 -1.17 -8.58 12.75
CA TYR A 78 -0.27 -8.43 11.61
C TYR A 78 1.16 -8.15 12.07
N ILE A 79 2.12 -8.73 11.35
CA ILE A 79 3.53 -8.35 11.43
C ILE A 79 3.74 -7.21 10.45
N TYR A 80 3.93 -6.00 10.97
CA TYR A 80 4.31 -4.84 10.17
C TYR A 80 5.82 -4.66 10.22
N LEU A 81 6.50 -4.91 9.10
CA LEU A 81 7.95 -4.75 9.02
C LEU A 81 8.40 -3.34 9.40
N SER A 82 7.62 -2.30 9.07
CA SER A 82 7.90 -0.92 9.47
C SER A 82 7.95 -0.68 10.98
N ASN A 83 7.37 -1.57 11.80
CA ASN A 83 7.44 -1.49 13.27
C ASN A 83 8.77 -2.06 13.81
N ASP A 84 9.43 -2.93 13.06
CA ASP A 84 10.77 -3.44 13.37
C ASP A 84 11.80 -2.72 12.49
N MET A 85 12.29 -1.58 13.00
CA MET A 85 13.19 -0.69 12.27
C MET A 85 14.44 -1.42 11.78
N GLU A 86 15.00 -2.31 12.59
CA GLU A 86 16.21 -3.03 12.23
C GLU A 86 15.96 -3.95 11.04
N THR A 87 14.90 -4.75 11.09
CA THR A 87 14.51 -5.64 9.99
C THR A 87 14.16 -4.82 8.74
N PHE A 88 13.35 -3.77 8.89
CA PHE A 88 12.97 -2.89 7.79
C PHE A 88 14.16 -2.26 7.08
N GLU A 89 15.12 -1.73 7.83
CA GLU A 89 16.32 -1.12 7.27
C GLU A 89 17.19 -2.15 6.56
N ARG A 90 17.40 -3.33 7.16
CA ARG A 90 18.21 -4.40 6.55
C ARG A 90 17.59 -4.92 5.25
N LEU A 91 16.28 -5.16 5.21
CA LEU A 91 15.59 -5.63 4.01
C LEU A 91 15.63 -4.57 2.89
N ASN A 92 15.40 -3.30 3.23
CA ASN A 92 15.49 -2.22 2.25
C ASN A 92 16.92 -1.95 1.79
N TYR A 93 17.92 -2.13 2.65
CA TYR A 93 19.33 -2.09 2.27
C TYR A 93 19.62 -3.14 1.19
N MET A 94 19.19 -4.39 1.40
CA MET A 94 19.39 -5.48 0.43
C MET A 94 18.77 -5.17 -0.93
N ARG A 95 17.52 -4.69 -0.90
CA ARG A 95 16.78 -4.21 -2.08
C ARG A 95 17.58 -3.13 -2.82
N LYS A 96 18.04 -2.10 -2.11
CA LYS A 96 18.68 -0.93 -2.73
C LYS A 96 20.08 -1.21 -3.23
N LYS A 97 20.86 -1.99 -2.49
CA LYS A 97 22.18 -2.47 -2.94
C LYS A 97 22.12 -3.17 -4.29
N LEU A 98 21.14 -4.07 -4.49
CA LEU A 98 20.95 -4.77 -5.77
C LEU A 98 20.58 -3.81 -6.90
N PHE A 99 19.70 -2.86 -6.62
CA PHE A 99 19.28 -1.86 -7.59
C PHE A 99 20.44 -0.95 -8.00
N ASN A 100 21.07 -0.27 -7.02
CA ASN A 100 22.14 0.70 -7.22
C ASN A 100 23.31 0.10 -7.98
N LYS A 101 23.79 -1.07 -7.52
CA LYS A 101 24.89 -1.78 -8.19
C LYS A 101 24.57 -2.08 -9.66
N SER A 102 23.33 -2.46 -9.95
CA SER A 102 22.91 -2.79 -11.32
C SER A 102 22.73 -1.53 -12.16
N ALA A 103 22.08 -0.50 -11.61
CA ALA A 103 21.83 0.77 -12.28
C ALA A 103 23.15 1.48 -12.63
N PHE A 104 24.09 1.62 -11.69
CA PHE A 104 25.37 2.27 -11.94
C PHE A 104 26.26 1.47 -12.89
N GLN A 105 26.22 0.14 -12.83
CA GLN A 105 26.92 -0.68 -13.83
C GLN A 105 26.31 -0.48 -15.23
N ILE A 106 24.99 -0.43 -15.36
CA ILE A 106 24.32 -0.14 -16.64
C ILE A 106 24.73 1.24 -17.16
N MET A 107 24.72 2.27 -16.30
CA MET A 107 25.12 3.62 -16.68
C MET A 107 26.57 3.67 -17.17
N LYS A 108 27.47 3.01 -16.44
CA LYS A 108 28.89 2.93 -16.80
C LYS A 108 29.13 2.18 -18.10
N ASP A 109 28.48 1.02 -18.28
CA ASP A 109 28.60 0.20 -19.49
C ASP A 109 28.08 0.90 -20.75
N ASN A 110 27.28 1.96 -20.58
CA ASN A 110 26.64 2.70 -21.67
C ASN A 110 26.85 4.22 -21.51
N SER A 111 28.06 4.65 -21.16
CA SER A 111 28.42 6.06 -20.93
C SER A 111 28.08 7.01 -22.08
N ASN A 112 27.85 6.50 -23.29
CA ASN A 112 27.34 7.31 -24.41
C ASN A 112 25.92 7.84 -24.16
N GLU A 113 25.08 7.12 -23.42
CA GLU A 113 23.69 7.49 -23.06
C GLU A 113 23.57 8.28 -21.75
N PHE A 114 24.60 8.23 -20.90
CA PHE A 114 24.59 8.83 -19.57
C PHE A 114 25.71 9.87 -19.41
N ASN A 115 25.58 10.77 -18.43
CA ASN A 115 26.57 11.79 -18.15
C ASN A 115 27.69 11.23 -17.23
N ILE A 116 28.45 10.28 -17.77
CA ILE A 116 29.49 9.51 -17.06
C ILE A 116 30.84 9.80 -17.72
N LYS A 117 31.86 10.12 -16.93
CA LYS A 117 33.22 10.37 -17.46
C LYS A 117 33.94 9.05 -17.72
N ASP A 118 34.82 9.00 -18.72
CA ASP A 118 35.50 7.76 -19.15
C ASP A 118 36.34 7.09 -18.04
N ASN A 119 36.83 7.87 -17.07
CA ASN A 119 37.62 7.39 -15.94
C ASN A 119 36.81 7.20 -14.64
N GLU A 120 35.49 7.38 -14.69
CA GLU A 120 34.63 7.28 -13.52
C GLU A 120 34.39 5.80 -13.16
N ASN A 121 34.83 5.40 -11.96
CA ASN A 121 34.54 4.06 -11.44
C ASN A 121 33.15 4.03 -10.74
N LEU A 122 32.71 2.85 -10.27
CA LEU A 122 31.38 2.74 -9.64
C LEU A 122 31.29 3.53 -8.32
N GLU A 123 32.35 3.55 -7.52
CA GLU A 123 32.40 4.29 -6.26
C GLU A 123 32.27 5.80 -6.49
N ASN A 124 32.91 6.31 -7.56
CA ASN A 124 32.76 7.71 -7.98
C ASN A 124 31.30 8.03 -8.35
N LEU A 125 30.60 7.11 -9.03
CA LEU A 125 29.19 7.27 -9.38
C LEU A 125 28.28 7.26 -8.16
N GLU A 126 28.54 6.35 -7.22
CA GLU A 126 27.81 6.29 -5.94
C GLU A 126 27.98 7.58 -5.13
N ASN A 127 29.15 8.22 -5.20
CA ASN A 127 29.42 9.50 -4.54
C ASN A 127 28.75 10.72 -5.21
N ARG A 128 28.07 10.55 -6.35
CA ARG A 128 27.27 11.62 -6.97
C ARG A 128 25.87 11.73 -6.40
N ILE A 129 25.45 10.79 -5.55
CA ILE A 129 24.22 10.89 -4.80
C ILE A 129 24.40 11.96 -3.71
N ASP A 130 23.47 12.91 -3.62
CA ASP A 130 23.42 13.86 -2.50
C ASP A 130 23.04 13.14 -1.18
N LYS A 131 24.06 12.68 -0.45
CA LYS A 131 23.90 11.92 0.80
C LYS A 131 23.23 12.72 1.92
N ASP A 132 23.24 14.05 1.87
CA ASP A 132 22.63 14.91 2.89
C ASP A 132 21.10 14.93 2.77
N ARG A 133 20.57 14.60 1.59
CA ARG A 133 19.13 14.62 1.29
C ARG A 133 18.56 13.26 0.91
N ALA A 134 19.42 12.31 0.57
CA ALA A 134 19.01 10.98 0.14
C ALA A 134 18.42 10.17 1.29
N LYS A 135 17.32 9.47 1.00
CA LYS A 135 16.81 8.40 1.85
C LYS A 135 17.86 7.30 1.89
N HIS A 136 18.16 6.77 3.07
CA HIS A 136 19.17 5.73 3.23
C HIS A 136 18.66 4.57 4.09
N TYR A 137 19.32 3.43 3.93
CA TYR A 137 19.03 2.22 4.68
C TYR A 137 20.34 1.63 5.20
N ARG A 138 20.29 1.01 6.37
CA ARG A 138 21.48 0.43 7.01
C ARG A 138 21.39 -1.08 7.13
N PHE A 139 22.56 -1.71 7.06
CA PHE A 139 22.76 -3.09 7.49
C PHE A 139 24.02 -3.09 8.37
N ASN A 140 23.82 -3.07 9.68
CA ASN A 140 24.85 -2.74 10.67
C ASN A 140 25.48 -1.36 10.40
N ASP A 141 26.79 -1.34 10.15
CA ASP A 141 27.63 -0.19 9.85
C ASP A 141 27.66 0.17 8.36
N LYS A 142 27.02 -0.63 7.51
CA LYS A 142 26.95 -0.39 6.05
C LYS A 142 25.69 0.42 5.71
N PHE A 143 25.83 1.36 4.80
CA PHE A 143 24.73 2.22 4.34
C PHE A 143 24.54 2.12 2.82
N GLU A 144 23.29 2.18 2.38
CA GLU A 144 22.91 2.30 0.98
C GLU A 144 21.95 3.48 0.82
N TYR A 145 22.25 4.34 -0.15
CA TYR A 145 21.51 5.57 -0.40
C TYR A 145 20.63 5.40 -1.63
N GLU A 146 19.38 5.85 -1.55
CA GLU A 146 18.45 5.86 -2.67
C GLU A 146 18.64 7.15 -3.48
N PRO A 147 19.05 7.07 -4.76
CA PRO A 147 19.19 8.26 -5.59
C PRO A 147 17.84 8.94 -5.79
N SER A 148 17.80 10.25 -5.56
CA SER A 148 16.64 11.10 -5.80
C SER A 148 16.46 11.36 -7.30
N PHE A 149 15.30 11.91 -7.66
CA PHE A 149 15.04 12.33 -9.04
C PHE A 149 16.05 13.37 -9.54
N ASP A 150 16.49 14.27 -8.66
CA ASP A 150 17.45 15.32 -9.01
C ASP A 150 18.86 14.74 -9.23
N ASP A 151 19.25 13.71 -8.48
CA ASP A 151 20.49 12.97 -8.76
C ASP A 151 20.46 12.38 -10.18
N TYR A 152 19.32 11.78 -10.58
CA TYR A 152 19.17 11.24 -11.92
C TYR A 152 19.22 12.31 -13.02
N LYS A 153 18.74 13.53 -12.78
CA LYS A 153 18.85 14.62 -13.78
C LYS A 153 20.29 14.96 -14.09
N VAL A 154 21.18 14.86 -13.10
CA VAL A 154 22.61 15.12 -13.26
C VAL A 154 23.32 13.95 -13.94
N LEU A 155 22.81 12.73 -13.75
CA LEU A 155 23.38 11.48 -14.30
C LEU A 155 22.90 11.16 -15.73
N MET A 156 21.75 11.67 -16.15
CA MET A 156 21.18 11.43 -17.49
C MET A 156 21.63 12.51 -18.49
N LYS A 157 21.84 12.11 -19.76
CA LYS A 157 22.01 13.08 -20.87
C LYS A 157 20.67 13.58 -21.42
N ASP A 158 19.64 12.73 -21.35
CA ASP A 158 18.30 13.06 -21.82
C ASP A 158 17.59 13.99 -20.84
N ASN A 159 16.69 14.81 -21.38
CA ASN A 159 15.77 15.57 -20.54
C ASN A 159 14.71 14.62 -19.94
N ILE A 160 14.84 14.32 -18.66
CA ILE A 160 13.93 13.44 -17.91
C ILE A 160 12.91 14.26 -17.11
N ASN A 161 11.65 13.84 -17.10
CA ASN A 161 10.57 14.52 -16.39
C ASN A 161 9.93 13.68 -15.26
N SER A 162 10.31 12.41 -15.13
CA SER A 162 9.86 11.54 -14.03
C SER A 162 10.85 10.41 -13.74
N ASN A 163 10.71 9.80 -12.57
CA ASN A 163 11.47 8.61 -12.19
C ASN A 163 11.10 7.39 -13.02
N GLU A 164 9.84 7.30 -13.47
CA GLU A 164 9.42 6.22 -14.37
C GLU A 164 10.24 6.24 -15.68
N VAL A 165 10.49 7.43 -16.24
CA VAL A 165 11.32 7.59 -17.45
C VAL A 165 12.76 7.15 -17.19
N VAL A 166 13.33 7.51 -16.04
CA VAL A 166 14.66 7.06 -15.61
C VAL A 166 14.75 5.54 -15.62
N LEU A 167 13.78 4.87 -14.98
CA LEU A 167 13.76 3.43 -14.85
C LEU A 167 13.59 2.72 -16.21
N LYS A 168 12.72 3.24 -17.08
CA LYS A 168 12.56 2.74 -18.46
C LYS A 168 13.87 2.88 -19.24
N LYS A 169 14.53 4.04 -19.19
CA LYS A 169 15.81 4.29 -19.87
C LYS A 169 16.89 3.31 -19.42
N LEU A 170 17.06 3.10 -18.10
CA LEU A 170 18.01 2.11 -17.56
C LEU A 170 17.73 0.72 -18.11
N VAL A 171 16.47 0.32 -18.10
CA VAL A 171 16.04 -1.01 -18.51
C VAL A 171 16.20 -1.24 -20.03
N ASP A 172 15.97 -0.22 -20.85
CA ASP A 172 16.12 -0.28 -22.31
C ASP A 172 17.58 -0.26 -22.76
N THR A 173 18.40 0.55 -22.08
CA THR A 173 19.81 0.74 -22.44
C THR A 173 20.64 -0.50 -22.09
N SER A 174 20.24 -1.25 -21.06
CA SER A 174 20.98 -2.44 -20.64
C SER A 174 20.84 -3.60 -21.64
N LYS A 175 21.98 -4.00 -22.21
CA LYS A 175 22.14 -5.25 -22.98
C LYS A 175 22.49 -6.46 -22.11
N ASN A 176 22.76 -6.25 -20.81
CA ASN A 176 23.22 -7.29 -19.89
C ASN A 176 22.05 -7.87 -19.10
N ASN A 177 21.59 -9.06 -19.51
CA ASN A 177 20.49 -9.76 -18.84
C ASN A 177 20.75 -10.04 -17.36
N LYS A 178 22.01 -10.24 -16.93
CA LYS A 178 22.32 -10.47 -15.51
C LYS A 178 22.05 -9.22 -14.66
N LEU A 179 22.34 -8.02 -15.18
CA LEU A 179 22.04 -6.76 -14.48
C LEU A 179 20.54 -6.51 -14.41
N LEU A 180 19.82 -6.80 -15.51
CA LEU A 180 18.37 -6.69 -15.54
C LEU A 180 17.67 -7.67 -14.59
N LEU A 181 18.20 -8.89 -14.44
CA LEU A 181 17.70 -9.85 -13.45
C LEU A 181 17.89 -9.35 -12.02
N LYS A 182 19.05 -8.76 -11.68
CA LYS A 182 19.27 -8.15 -10.36
C LYS A 182 18.36 -6.96 -10.08
N MET A 183 18.11 -6.11 -11.07
CA MET A 183 17.09 -5.04 -10.94
C MET A 183 15.70 -5.62 -10.71
N LYS A 184 15.35 -6.68 -11.45
CA LYS A 184 14.06 -7.37 -11.30
C LYS A 184 13.90 -7.95 -9.89
N ASP A 185 14.95 -8.55 -9.36
CA ASP A 185 14.96 -9.11 -8.00
C ASP A 185 14.80 -7.99 -6.96
N SER A 186 15.49 -6.87 -7.12
CA SER A 186 15.23 -5.67 -6.30
C SER A 186 13.77 -5.20 -6.37
N PHE A 187 13.17 -5.14 -7.56
CA PHE A 187 11.75 -4.76 -7.70
C PHE A 187 10.80 -5.79 -7.08
N LYS A 188 11.10 -7.09 -7.15
CA LYS A 188 10.31 -8.12 -6.46
C LYS A 188 10.37 -7.94 -4.95
N LEU A 189 11.56 -7.74 -4.40
CA LEU A 189 11.73 -7.52 -2.96
C LEU A 189 10.98 -6.26 -2.51
N GLY A 190 11.10 -5.18 -3.27
CA GLY A 190 10.35 -3.94 -3.03
C GLY A 190 8.83 -4.11 -3.14
N TYR A 191 8.36 -4.88 -4.12
CA TYR A 191 6.95 -5.21 -4.27
C TYR A 191 6.43 -6.00 -3.06
N LYS A 192 7.13 -7.07 -2.64
CA LYS A 192 6.75 -7.88 -1.48
C LYS A 192 6.73 -7.04 -0.20
N LEU A 193 7.78 -6.22 0.04
CA LEU A 193 7.83 -5.31 1.18
C LEU A 193 6.59 -4.40 1.30
N MET A 194 6.05 -3.96 0.17
CA MET A 194 4.91 -3.04 0.12
C MET A 194 3.56 -3.73 -0.15
N LEU A 195 3.54 -5.06 -0.33
CA LEU A 195 2.37 -5.83 -0.76
C LEU A 195 1.25 -5.75 0.29
N ASN A 196 1.61 -6.04 1.54
CA ASN A 196 0.73 -5.96 2.69
C ASN A 196 0.89 -4.65 3.47
N GLU A 197 1.73 -3.73 2.99
CA GLU A 197 1.66 -2.34 3.45
C GLU A 197 0.38 -1.67 2.96
N LEU A 198 -0.13 -0.80 3.82
CA LEU A 198 -1.33 -0.02 3.59
C LEU A 198 -1.07 0.99 2.46
N SER A 199 -2.07 1.21 1.62
CA SER A 199 -1.94 2.03 0.41
C SER A 199 -1.43 3.47 0.64
N ASN A 200 -1.63 4.03 1.83
CA ASN A 200 -1.13 5.34 2.23
C ASN A 200 0.32 5.36 2.74
N TYR A 201 0.88 4.22 3.14
CA TYR A 201 2.28 4.08 3.53
C TYR A 201 3.17 3.65 2.37
N ARG A 202 2.59 3.17 1.28
CA ARG A 202 3.33 2.82 0.07
C ARG A 202 4.07 4.01 -0.50
N ASP A 203 5.34 3.79 -0.79
CA ASP A 203 6.20 4.76 -1.44
C ASP A 203 5.77 4.97 -2.90
N GLN A 204 5.22 6.14 -3.20
CA GLN A 204 4.70 6.50 -4.53
C GLN A 204 5.73 6.27 -5.64
N PHE A 205 6.99 6.63 -5.38
CA PHE A 205 8.09 6.43 -6.33
C PHE A 205 8.26 4.94 -6.66
N MET A 206 8.25 4.08 -5.65
CA MET A 206 8.38 2.64 -5.87
C MET A 206 7.15 2.06 -6.58
N VAL A 207 5.94 2.48 -6.22
CA VAL A 207 4.71 2.06 -6.89
C VAL A 207 4.78 2.38 -8.39
N ASP A 208 5.11 3.62 -8.74
CA ASP A 208 5.21 4.05 -10.14
C ASP A 208 6.33 3.32 -10.87
N GLY A 209 7.47 3.11 -10.22
CA GLY A 209 8.59 2.38 -10.80
C GLY A 209 8.25 0.92 -11.11
N ILE A 210 7.64 0.20 -10.17
CA ILE A 210 7.19 -1.18 -10.38
C ILE A 210 6.11 -1.21 -11.47
N ASN A 211 5.14 -0.28 -11.43
CA ASN A 211 4.08 -0.19 -12.42
C ASN A 211 4.61 0.04 -13.84
N GLY A 212 5.43 1.06 -14.01
CA GLY A 212 5.99 1.46 -15.30
C GLY A 212 6.90 0.38 -15.88
N VAL A 213 7.84 -0.15 -15.11
CA VAL A 213 8.80 -1.15 -15.61
C VAL A 213 8.12 -2.48 -15.97
N SER A 214 7.16 -2.95 -15.16
CA SER A 214 6.43 -4.19 -15.44
C SER A 214 5.59 -4.10 -16.72
N GLN A 215 5.02 -2.94 -17.03
CA GLN A 215 4.28 -2.71 -18.27
C GLN A 215 5.22 -2.53 -19.47
N HIS A 216 6.38 -1.92 -19.25
CA HIS A 216 7.34 -1.55 -20.29
C HIS A 216 8.12 -2.73 -20.86
N LYS A 217 8.68 -3.62 -20.02
CA LYS A 217 9.53 -4.73 -20.49
C LYS A 217 9.05 -6.09 -20.01
N LYS A 218 8.85 -7.02 -20.97
CA LYS A 218 8.28 -8.36 -20.73
C LYS A 218 8.92 -9.11 -19.56
N MET A 219 10.24 -9.00 -19.37
CA MET A 219 10.93 -9.71 -18.29
C MET A 219 10.52 -9.28 -16.88
N PHE A 220 9.93 -8.09 -16.72
CA PHE A 220 9.47 -7.55 -15.44
C PHE A 220 7.96 -7.74 -15.22
N LYS A 221 7.23 -8.36 -16.16
CA LYS A 221 5.77 -8.55 -16.05
C LYS A 221 5.36 -9.36 -14.81
N ASN A 222 6.20 -10.29 -14.36
CA ASN A 222 5.95 -11.14 -13.20
C ASN A 222 6.63 -10.63 -11.91
N VAL A 223 6.97 -9.35 -11.83
CA VAL A 223 7.36 -8.72 -10.55
C VAL A 223 6.16 -8.66 -9.61
N LYS A 224 4.97 -8.39 -10.14
CA LYS A 224 3.72 -8.29 -9.38
C LYS A 224 2.99 -9.63 -9.35
N ASN A 225 2.17 -9.81 -8.31
CA ASN A 225 1.16 -10.86 -8.28
C ASN A 225 0.07 -10.52 -9.30
N ASN A 226 -0.19 -11.43 -10.24
CA ASN A 226 -1.23 -11.24 -11.26
C ASN A 226 -2.65 -11.16 -10.68
N ASN A 227 -2.84 -11.63 -9.43
CA ASN A 227 -4.13 -11.56 -8.74
C ASN A 227 -4.42 -10.14 -8.21
N LEU A 228 -3.40 -9.29 -8.08
CA LEU A 228 -3.60 -7.87 -7.76
C LEU A 228 -3.79 -7.07 -9.05
N ARG A 229 -5.05 -6.76 -9.32
CA ARG A 229 -5.43 -5.96 -10.50
C ARG A 229 -4.71 -4.61 -10.53
N TYR A 230 -4.54 -3.97 -9.36
CA TYR A 230 -3.88 -2.68 -9.23
C TYR A 230 -2.95 -2.67 -8.01
N PHE A 231 -1.73 -2.16 -8.21
CA PHE A 231 -0.78 -1.86 -7.15
C PHE A 231 -0.63 -0.34 -7.11
N GLU A 232 -1.31 0.28 -6.16
CA GLU A 232 -1.59 1.72 -6.13
C GLU A 232 -1.30 2.28 -4.73
N THR A 233 -0.96 3.56 -4.66
CA THR A 233 -1.07 4.35 -3.43
C THR A 233 -2.52 4.71 -3.14
N GLN A 234 -2.80 5.28 -1.96
CA GLN A 234 -4.15 5.69 -1.60
C GLN A 234 -4.71 6.75 -2.55
N GLU A 235 -3.91 7.76 -2.91
CA GLU A 235 -4.32 8.81 -3.85
C GLU A 235 -4.66 8.22 -5.24
N GLN A 236 -3.81 7.32 -5.74
CA GLN A 236 -4.07 6.62 -7.01
C GLN A 236 -5.36 5.78 -6.95
N THR A 237 -5.56 5.08 -5.84
CA THR A 237 -6.76 4.25 -5.59
C THR A 237 -8.02 5.12 -5.58
N GLU A 238 -8.02 6.24 -4.86
CA GLU A 238 -9.15 7.17 -4.78
C GLU A 238 -9.43 7.84 -6.13
N ASN A 239 -8.39 8.26 -6.85
CA ASN A 239 -8.54 8.82 -8.19
C ASN A 239 -9.15 7.81 -9.17
N ARG A 240 -8.72 6.54 -9.12
CA ARG A 240 -9.32 5.49 -9.94
C ARG A 240 -10.80 5.30 -9.60
N PHE A 241 -11.16 5.21 -8.33
CA PHE A 241 -12.57 5.08 -7.92
C PHE A 241 -13.44 6.26 -8.34
N LYS A 242 -12.93 7.49 -8.23
CA LYS A 242 -13.62 8.69 -8.74
C LYS A 242 -13.84 8.59 -10.25
N ASN A 243 -12.80 8.21 -11.00
CA ASN A 243 -12.86 8.10 -12.46
C ASN A 243 -13.87 7.04 -12.91
N ASP A 244 -13.85 5.87 -12.26
CA ASP A 244 -14.76 4.77 -12.55
C ASP A 244 -16.22 5.23 -12.34
N LEU A 245 -16.53 5.90 -11.22
CA LEU A 245 -17.87 6.41 -10.94
C LEU A 245 -18.30 7.53 -11.88
N ILE A 246 -17.44 8.52 -12.14
CA ILE A 246 -17.73 9.64 -13.05
C ILE A 246 -18.03 9.11 -14.46
N SER A 247 -17.23 8.14 -14.92
CA SER A 247 -17.39 7.51 -16.23
C SER A 247 -18.73 6.75 -16.32
N GLU A 248 -19.03 5.89 -15.36
CA GLU A 248 -20.27 5.10 -15.36
C GLU A 248 -21.52 5.98 -15.22
N ALA A 249 -21.44 7.03 -14.41
CA ALA A 249 -22.52 8.00 -14.20
C ALA A 249 -22.53 9.12 -15.25
N LYS A 250 -21.61 9.12 -16.23
CA LYS A 250 -21.48 10.13 -17.29
C LYS A 250 -21.52 11.57 -16.77
N LEU A 251 -20.91 11.81 -15.62
CA LEU A 251 -20.93 13.11 -14.96
C LEU A 251 -19.97 14.08 -15.64
N ASN A 252 -20.41 15.32 -15.86
CA ASN A 252 -19.54 16.38 -16.36
C ASN A 252 -18.85 17.10 -15.19
N ILE A 253 -17.97 16.39 -14.49
CA ILE A 253 -17.31 16.85 -13.26
C ILE A 253 -15.79 16.73 -13.42
N ASN A 254 -15.05 17.73 -12.93
CA ASN A 254 -13.59 17.69 -12.88
C ASN A 254 -13.10 16.83 -11.70
N ILE A 255 -12.33 15.78 -12.01
CA ILE A 255 -11.76 14.81 -11.06
C ILE A 255 -10.81 15.46 -10.04
N ASN A 256 -10.09 16.51 -10.46
CA ASN A 256 -9.05 17.15 -9.66
C ASN A 256 -9.61 18.12 -8.62
N SER A 257 -10.88 18.53 -8.75
CA SER A 257 -11.52 19.50 -7.87
C SER A 257 -12.55 18.90 -6.91
N ASN A 258 -12.85 17.60 -7.04
CA ASN A 258 -13.89 16.93 -6.27
C ASN A 258 -13.32 15.72 -5.54
N ASN A 259 -13.72 15.53 -4.30
CA ASN A 259 -13.43 14.29 -3.58
C ASN A 259 -14.43 13.19 -3.98
N LEU A 260 -14.20 11.97 -3.48
CA LEU A 260 -15.07 10.83 -3.80
C LEU A 260 -16.51 11.02 -3.28
N ASP A 261 -16.69 11.70 -2.15
CA ASP A 261 -18.02 11.94 -1.56
C ASP A 261 -18.85 12.88 -2.42
N ASP A 262 -18.24 13.95 -2.94
CA ASP A 262 -18.92 14.92 -3.81
C ASP A 262 -19.48 14.24 -5.06
N VAL A 263 -18.74 13.27 -5.60
CA VAL A 263 -19.17 12.44 -6.74
C VAL A 263 -20.38 11.59 -6.33
N ILE A 264 -20.33 10.92 -5.18
CA ILE A 264 -21.43 10.06 -4.69
C ILE A 264 -22.68 10.88 -4.37
N ILE A 265 -22.52 12.03 -3.71
CA ILE A 265 -23.62 12.98 -3.42
C ILE A 265 -24.28 13.44 -4.71
N THR A 266 -23.48 13.76 -5.74
CA THR A 266 -24.00 14.16 -7.04
C THR A 266 -24.79 13.02 -7.70
N ILE A 267 -24.28 11.79 -7.66
CA ILE A 267 -25.00 10.61 -8.16
C ILE A 267 -26.33 10.43 -7.43
N ASN A 268 -26.32 10.50 -6.11
CA ASN A 268 -27.53 10.32 -5.30
C ASN A 268 -28.57 11.44 -5.52
N ARG A 269 -28.13 12.66 -5.83
CA ARG A 269 -29.01 13.80 -6.13
C ARG A 269 -29.59 13.72 -7.54
N ASP A 270 -28.76 13.41 -8.53
CA ASP A 270 -29.12 13.53 -9.94
C ASP A 270 -29.82 12.25 -10.47
N TYR A 271 -29.70 11.12 -9.77
CA TYR A 271 -30.32 9.84 -10.15
C TYR A 271 -31.35 9.34 -9.12
N ASN A 272 -32.62 9.34 -9.54
CA ASN A 272 -33.70 8.72 -8.77
C ASN A 272 -33.53 7.19 -8.68
N ASP A 273 -33.10 6.56 -9.78
CA ASP A 273 -32.72 5.15 -9.86
C ASP A 273 -31.27 4.99 -10.35
N ILE A 274 -30.45 4.43 -9.48
CA ILE A 274 -29.04 4.15 -9.75
C ILE A 274 -28.92 2.94 -10.67
N SER A 275 -28.10 3.04 -11.72
CA SER A 275 -27.86 1.94 -12.65
C SER A 275 -27.07 0.81 -11.99
N ILE A 276 -27.26 -0.42 -12.49
CA ILE A 276 -26.56 -1.61 -11.96
C ILE A 276 -25.03 -1.49 -12.05
N ASN A 277 -24.51 -0.73 -13.03
CA ASN A 277 -23.08 -0.49 -13.16
C ASN A 277 -22.55 0.38 -12.03
N ILE A 278 -23.22 1.50 -11.73
CA ILE A 278 -22.85 2.38 -10.63
C ILE A 278 -22.95 1.64 -9.29
N GLU A 279 -24.01 0.84 -9.11
CA GLU A 279 -24.17 -0.03 -7.95
C GLU A 279 -22.98 -0.97 -7.79
N ASN A 280 -22.61 -1.71 -8.83
CA ASN A 280 -21.46 -2.61 -8.82
C ASN A 280 -20.14 -1.89 -8.51
N GLN A 281 -19.94 -0.67 -9.01
CA GLN A 281 -18.75 0.10 -8.69
C GLN A 281 -18.71 0.51 -7.21
N LEU A 282 -19.83 0.99 -6.66
CA LEU A 282 -19.91 1.34 -5.23
C LEU A 282 -19.69 0.11 -4.33
N VAL A 283 -20.20 -1.06 -4.73
CA VAL A 283 -19.93 -2.33 -4.05
C VAL A 283 -18.43 -2.66 -4.07
N ASN A 284 -17.76 -2.52 -5.22
CA ASN A 284 -16.32 -2.78 -5.33
C ASN A 284 -15.50 -1.83 -4.45
N ILE A 285 -15.86 -0.54 -4.42
CA ILE A 285 -15.22 0.46 -3.56
C ILE A 285 -15.42 0.10 -2.09
N CYS A 286 -16.65 -0.25 -1.70
CA CYS A 286 -16.99 -0.64 -0.34
C CYS A 286 -16.16 -1.85 0.11
N ILE A 287 -16.10 -2.90 -0.71
CA ILE A 287 -15.33 -4.11 -0.41
C ILE A 287 -13.83 -3.79 -0.32
N ASN A 288 -13.31 -2.93 -1.20
CA ASN A 288 -11.91 -2.52 -1.13
C ASN A 288 -11.58 -1.74 0.15
N LYS A 289 -12.38 -0.73 0.51
CA LYS A 289 -12.19 0.02 1.76
C LYS A 289 -12.33 -0.89 2.99
N LYS A 290 -13.26 -1.84 2.98
CA LYS A 290 -13.42 -2.86 4.04
C LYS A 290 -12.18 -3.77 4.14
N ASN A 291 -11.62 -4.21 3.02
CA ASN A 291 -10.41 -5.04 3.01
C ASN A 291 -9.18 -4.26 3.50
N GLU A 292 -9.04 -2.98 3.11
CA GLU A 292 -7.98 -2.14 3.67
C GLU A 292 -8.14 -2.01 5.19
N LEU A 293 -9.35 -1.82 5.74
CA LEU A 293 -9.60 -1.82 7.19
C LEU A 293 -9.19 -3.12 7.90
N VAL A 294 -9.42 -4.28 7.28
CA VAL A 294 -8.92 -5.57 7.81
C VAL A 294 -7.39 -5.58 7.86
N ARG A 295 -6.74 -5.02 6.83
CA ARG A 295 -5.28 -4.86 6.79
C ARG A 295 -4.76 -3.83 7.78
N TYR A 296 -5.56 -2.84 8.19
CA TYR A 296 -5.21 -1.89 9.25
C TYR A 296 -5.28 -2.49 10.65
N SER A 297 -5.72 -3.74 10.80
CA SER A 297 -5.85 -4.36 12.11
C SER A 297 -4.50 -4.46 12.82
N GLY A 298 -4.48 -4.05 14.08
CA GLY A 298 -3.23 -3.84 14.82
C GLY A 298 -2.66 -2.42 14.82
N ASN A 299 -3.02 -1.58 13.84
CA ASN A 299 -2.41 -0.26 13.62
C ASN A 299 -3.43 0.86 13.31
N THR A 300 -4.72 0.64 13.54
CA THR A 300 -5.82 1.51 13.07
C THR A 300 -5.87 2.85 13.82
N PRO A 301 -5.68 4.02 13.19
CA PRO A 301 -6.18 5.27 13.74
C PRO A 301 -7.71 5.24 13.66
N SER A 302 -8.42 5.68 14.70
CA SER A 302 -9.89 5.73 14.75
C SER A 302 -10.54 6.47 13.58
N GLU A 303 -9.78 7.30 12.87
CA GLU A 303 -10.15 8.05 11.66
C GLU A 303 -10.61 7.14 10.50
N LEU A 304 -10.03 5.95 10.35
CA LEU A 304 -10.33 5.04 9.24
C LEU A 304 -11.68 4.34 9.32
N SER A 305 -12.07 3.91 10.53
CA SER A 305 -13.40 3.34 10.75
C SER A 305 -14.48 4.40 10.51
N ASN A 306 -14.20 5.66 10.87
CA ASN A 306 -15.09 6.79 10.59
C ASN A 306 -15.21 7.04 9.09
N ASP A 307 -14.10 7.02 8.35
CA ASP A 307 -14.10 7.19 6.90
C ASP A 307 -14.90 6.08 6.18
N TYR A 308 -14.79 4.83 6.63
CA TYR A 308 -15.59 3.74 6.10
C TYR A 308 -17.08 3.87 6.41
N ASN A 309 -17.41 4.21 7.65
CA ASN A 309 -18.80 4.41 8.07
C ASN A 309 -19.44 5.60 7.33
N SER A 310 -18.67 6.66 7.09
CA SER A 310 -19.08 7.81 6.29
C SER A 310 -19.37 7.40 4.85
N PHE A 311 -18.43 6.68 4.20
CA PHE A 311 -18.61 6.20 2.83
C PHE A 311 -19.82 5.25 2.67
N THR A 312 -19.97 4.29 3.59
CA THR A 312 -21.09 3.33 3.53
C THR A 312 -22.43 4.01 3.76
N SER A 313 -22.49 5.01 4.66
CA SER A 313 -23.69 5.83 4.86
C SER A 313 -24.06 6.63 3.60
N LEU A 314 -23.08 7.29 2.97
CA LEU A 314 -23.30 8.00 1.70
C LEU A 314 -23.74 7.07 0.56
N SER A 315 -23.34 5.80 0.62
CA SER A 315 -23.65 4.78 -0.39
C SER A 315 -24.80 3.85 0.01
N GLU A 316 -25.55 4.13 1.08
CA GLU A 316 -26.52 3.16 1.64
C GLU A 316 -27.62 2.80 0.62
N LYS A 317 -28.18 3.78 -0.09
CA LYS A 317 -29.25 3.56 -1.07
C LYS A 317 -28.85 2.53 -2.16
N PRO A 318 -27.74 2.70 -2.90
CA PRO A 318 -27.30 1.69 -3.88
C PRO A 318 -26.90 0.36 -3.24
N LEU A 319 -26.22 0.38 -2.10
CA LEU A 319 -25.79 -0.84 -1.43
C LEU A 319 -26.97 -1.67 -0.89
N MET A 320 -28.04 -1.04 -0.40
CA MET A 320 -29.28 -1.71 0.01
C MET A 320 -29.99 -2.38 -1.17
N LYS A 321 -30.01 -1.75 -2.36
CA LYS A 321 -30.54 -2.39 -3.57
C LYS A 321 -29.76 -3.66 -3.93
N ASN A 322 -28.43 -3.63 -3.79
CA ASN A 322 -27.57 -4.80 -4.01
C ASN A 322 -27.84 -5.97 -3.06
N SER A 323 -28.39 -5.66 -1.89
CA SER A 323 -28.84 -6.64 -0.89
C SER A 323 -30.33 -6.95 -1.02
N ASN A 324 -30.95 -6.75 -2.19
CA ASN A 324 -32.39 -6.97 -2.43
C ASN A 324 -33.30 -6.21 -1.44
N ASN A 325 -32.83 -5.06 -0.94
CA ASN A 325 -33.44 -4.29 0.15
C ASN A 325 -33.59 -5.05 1.48
N ASN A 326 -32.86 -6.15 1.66
CA ASN A 326 -32.79 -6.91 2.89
C ASN A 326 -31.71 -6.30 3.81
N LYS A 327 -32.15 -5.74 4.95
CA LYS A 327 -31.26 -5.09 5.91
C LYS A 327 -30.28 -6.06 6.57
N GLU A 328 -30.67 -7.32 6.77
CA GLU A 328 -29.79 -8.35 7.34
C GLU A 328 -28.66 -8.71 6.37
N GLU A 329 -28.99 -8.91 5.09
CA GLU A 329 -28.01 -9.17 4.03
C GLU A 329 -27.06 -7.99 3.83
N TYR A 330 -27.60 -6.76 3.83
CA TYR A 330 -26.81 -5.53 3.80
C TYR A 330 -25.84 -5.46 4.97
N ASN A 331 -26.33 -5.65 6.20
CA ASN A 331 -25.49 -5.56 7.39
C ASN A 331 -24.39 -6.62 7.36
N LYS A 332 -24.72 -7.86 6.96
CA LYS A 332 -23.74 -8.95 6.84
C LYS A 332 -22.65 -8.63 5.82
N ARG A 333 -23.00 -8.01 4.70
CA ARG A 333 -22.06 -7.73 3.60
C ARG A 333 -21.23 -6.48 3.84
N PHE A 334 -21.86 -5.38 4.28
CA PHE A 334 -21.28 -4.04 4.25
C PHE A 334 -21.02 -3.43 5.62
N ASN A 335 -21.58 -3.91 6.74
CA ASN A 335 -21.14 -3.39 8.03
C ASN A 335 -19.75 -3.95 8.39
N LEU A 336 -19.03 -3.22 9.22
CA LEU A 336 -17.81 -3.72 9.83
C LEU A 336 -18.16 -4.84 10.81
N ASN A 337 -17.26 -5.82 10.89
CA ASN A 337 -17.37 -6.84 11.92
C ASN A 337 -17.06 -6.16 13.27
N LYS A 338 -17.94 -6.31 14.26
CA LYS A 338 -17.77 -5.75 15.61
C LYS A 338 -16.45 -6.17 16.27
N ASN A 339 -15.93 -7.36 15.94
CA ASN A 339 -14.65 -7.81 16.49
C ASN A 339 -13.45 -7.24 15.73
N LEU A 340 -13.57 -6.93 14.44
CA LEU A 340 -12.57 -6.11 13.75
C LEU A 340 -12.50 -4.73 14.40
N GLU A 341 -13.65 -4.13 14.73
CA GLU A 341 -13.69 -2.86 15.46
C GLU A 341 -13.05 -2.98 16.85
N ASN A 342 -13.34 -4.05 17.61
CA ASN A 342 -12.76 -4.31 18.93
C ASN A 342 -11.24 -4.54 18.85
N HIS A 343 -10.78 -5.42 17.95
CA HIS A 343 -9.37 -5.72 17.71
C HIS A 343 -8.60 -4.45 17.37
N ASN A 344 -9.12 -3.68 16.40
CA ASN A 344 -8.57 -2.40 16.00
C ASN A 344 -8.48 -1.44 17.19
N SER A 345 -9.54 -1.33 18.00
CA SER A 345 -9.56 -0.47 19.19
C SER A 345 -8.53 -0.89 20.25
N ILE A 346 -8.40 -2.19 20.52
CA ILE A 346 -7.44 -2.73 21.50
C ILE A 346 -6.01 -2.42 21.06
N HIS A 347 -5.67 -2.71 19.80
CA HIS A 347 -4.31 -2.50 19.33
C HIS A 347 -4.00 -1.02 19.07
N ALA A 348 -4.95 -0.21 18.61
CA ALA A 348 -4.80 1.24 18.46
C ALA A 348 -4.37 1.92 19.75
N SER A 349 -4.94 1.50 20.89
CA SER A 349 -4.59 2.03 22.21
C SER A 349 -3.12 1.78 22.60
N LYS A 350 -2.46 0.79 21.98
CA LYS A 350 -1.06 0.41 22.24
C LYS A 350 -0.07 1.17 21.34
N LEU A 351 -0.55 1.88 20.31
CA LEU A 351 0.30 2.58 19.33
C LEU A 351 0.95 3.86 19.88
N SER A 352 0.38 4.48 20.91
CA SER A 352 0.74 5.84 21.33
C SER A 352 1.98 5.97 22.21
N SER A 353 2.61 4.87 22.68
CA SER A 353 3.70 4.97 23.67
C SER A 353 5.12 4.80 23.12
N SER A 354 5.34 4.18 21.96
CA SER A 354 6.72 3.85 21.52
C SER A 354 6.96 3.75 20.02
N ASN A 355 5.95 3.86 19.14
CA ASN A 355 6.14 3.58 17.72
C ASN A 355 6.54 4.86 16.93
N PRO A 356 7.79 5.00 16.44
CA PRO A 356 8.30 6.25 15.88
C PRO A 356 7.67 6.64 14.53
N HIS A 357 7.12 5.69 13.76
CA HIS A 357 6.62 5.94 12.40
C HIS A 357 5.09 6.10 12.28
N ILE A 358 4.34 5.77 13.34
CA ILE A 358 2.88 6.04 13.44
C ILE A 358 2.65 7.38 14.20
N LYS A 359 3.69 8.20 14.42
CA LYS A 359 3.55 9.51 15.07
C LYS A 359 2.85 10.57 14.21
N LYS A 360 2.61 10.28 12.92
CA LYS A 360 1.63 11.01 12.14
C LYS A 360 0.67 9.96 11.58
N PRO A 361 -0.55 9.83 12.13
CA PRO A 361 -1.56 9.07 11.43
C PRO A 361 -1.62 9.58 9.98
N PRO A 362 -1.85 8.68 9.02
CA PRO A 362 -1.95 9.06 7.62
C PRO A 362 -2.94 10.22 7.50
N LYS A 363 -2.61 11.24 6.71
CA LYS A 363 -3.56 12.29 6.41
C LYS A 363 -4.58 11.73 5.43
N PHE A 364 -5.62 11.12 5.98
CA PHE A 364 -6.78 10.73 5.21
C PHE A 364 -7.51 11.98 4.71
N ILE A 365 -8.12 11.87 3.53
CA ILE A 365 -9.18 12.79 3.16
C ILE A 365 -10.36 12.45 4.05
N VAL A 366 -10.45 13.13 5.20
CA VAL A 366 -11.51 12.89 6.18
C VAL A 366 -12.85 13.20 5.52
N HIS A 367 -13.65 12.16 5.33
CA HIS A 367 -14.98 12.23 4.74
C HIS A 367 -15.95 12.83 5.77
N LYS A 368 -15.99 14.17 5.86
CA LYS A 368 -16.88 14.85 6.81
C LYS A 368 -18.33 14.62 6.40
N ASN A 369 -19.11 14.00 7.30
CA ASN A 369 -20.56 14.04 7.27
C ASN A 369 -21.04 15.49 7.38
N SER A 370 -21.11 16.20 6.26
CA SER A 370 -21.84 17.46 6.20
C SER A 370 -23.33 17.12 6.13
N GLY A 371 -23.92 16.86 7.29
CA GLY A 371 -25.37 16.84 7.51
C GLY A 371 -26.01 18.23 7.29
N THR A 372 -25.57 18.99 6.30
CA THR A 372 -26.18 20.25 5.92
C THR A 372 -27.31 19.98 4.94
N LYS A 373 -28.54 20.06 5.46
CA LYS A 373 -29.77 20.25 4.68
C LYS A 373 -29.53 21.27 3.56
N PRO A 374 -30.11 21.09 2.37
CA PRO A 374 -30.06 22.11 1.33
C PRO A 374 -30.86 23.32 1.80
N GLY A 375 -30.17 24.40 2.18
CA GLY A 375 -30.82 25.65 2.56
C GLY A 375 -30.03 26.48 3.55
N SER A 376 -29.04 27.23 3.06
CA SER A 376 -28.87 28.65 3.39
C SER A 376 -27.68 29.23 2.63
N GLU A 377 -28.01 30.22 1.79
CA GLU A 377 -27.17 31.21 1.12
C GLU A 377 -25.65 31.15 1.32
N ILE A 378 -24.94 30.78 0.26
CA ILE A 378 -23.54 31.16 0.05
C ILE A 378 -23.51 32.68 -0.14
N LYS A 379 -23.29 33.45 0.92
CA LYS A 379 -22.77 34.82 0.78
C LYS A 379 -21.29 34.72 0.39
N ARG A 380 -21.05 34.77 -0.92
CA ARG A 380 -19.71 34.95 -1.51
C ARG A 380 -19.12 36.26 -0.97
N ARG A 381 -18.11 36.18 -0.10
CA ARG A 381 -17.17 37.29 0.09
C ARG A 381 -16.08 37.17 -0.98
N TYR A 382 -16.20 37.98 -2.02
CA TYR A 382 -15.11 38.25 -2.94
C TYR A 382 -14.03 39.03 -2.17
N ILE A 383 -12.82 38.48 -2.08
CA ILE A 383 -11.62 39.27 -1.77
C ILE A 383 -10.99 39.59 -3.13
N ILE A 384 -11.15 40.83 -3.56
CA ILE A 384 -10.44 41.43 -4.69
C ILE A 384 -9.10 41.90 -4.15
N PHE A 385 -8.00 41.35 -4.66
CA PHE A 385 -6.68 41.96 -4.50
C PHE A 385 -6.54 43.07 -5.55
N TYR A 386 -6.46 44.32 -5.09
CA TYR A 386 -5.91 45.42 -5.90
C TYR A 386 -4.39 45.38 -5.78
N ILE A 387 -3.72 45.30 -6.93
CA ILE A 387 -2.31 45.66 -7.10
C ILE A 387 -2.29 47.17 -7.37
N ILE A 388 -1.54 47.91 -6.56
CA ILE A 388 -0.88 49.17 -6.95
C ILE A 388 0.59 48.99 -6.65
#